data_AF-A0A7Y5UT47-F1
#
_entry.id   AF-A0A7Y5UT47-F1
#
_cell.length_a   1.000
_cell.length_b   1.000
_cell.length_c   1.000
_cell.angle_alpha   90.00
_cell.angle_beta   90.00
_cell.angle_gamma   90.00
#
_symmetry.space_group_name_H-M   'P 1'
#
loop_
_entity.id
_entity.type
_entity.pdbx_description
1 polymer ?
#
loop_
_entity_poly.entity_id
_entity_poly.type
_entity_poly.pdbx_seq_one_letter_code
_entity_poly.pdbx_strand_id
1 'polypeptide(L)'
;MVSFAGPGALAPRLADLSYGLVSEIPDSRGGRYRSLEAHSNSPCTLELRELASDTLLSRRTLSPNSDARVDHGYFPFFRYSPDQRPALATIETTFAERLRVHEGANLRHFFDDQYISNAGQLFLLSIGTYRMIADVRGWLARRMGTTTVNSHPYDVAGAIFCARAAGCVVDGPLGAELDFELDVTTAVDFVGFVNGATARRLRPHLDLALECATRA
;
A
#
# COMPACT_ATOMS: atom_id res chain seq x y z
N MET A 1 1.29 -14.25 -0.02
CA MET A 1 1.96 -13.52 1.08
C MET A 1 1.85 -14.37 2.34
N VAL A 2 2.86 -14.31 3.21
CA VAL A 2 2.85 -14.93 4.54
C VAL A 2 3.29 -13.88 5.56
N SER A 3 2.72 -13.93 6.76
CA SER A 3 3.14 -13.14 7.92
C SER A 3 3.18 -14.04 9.15
N PHE A 4 4.08 -13.77 10.08
CA PHE A 4 4.20 -14.53 11.31
C PHE A 4 4.36 -13.57 12.50
N ALA A 5 3.58 -13.84 13.56
CA ALA A 5 3.74 -13.25 14.88
C ALA A 5 4.18 -14.36 15.85
N GLY A 6 5.01 -14.00 16.83
CA GLY A 6 5.43 -14.92 17.88
C GLY A 6 4.26 -15.36 18.78
N PRO A 7 4.45 -16.37 19.64
CA PRO A 7 3.43 -16.77 20.62
C PRO A 7 3.14 -15.61 21.58
N GLY A 8 1.86 -15.40 21.88
CA GLY A 8 1.38 -14.35 22.78
C GLY A 8 0.18 -14.82 23.61
N ALA A 9 -0.11 -14.11 24.71
CA ALA A 9 -1.24 -14.42 25.59
C ALA A 9 -2.59 -13.93 25.03
N LEU A 10 -2.56 -13.02 24.04
CA LEU A 10 -3.72 -12.41 23.39
C LEU A 10 -3.72 -12.73 21.90
N ALA A 11 -4.82 -12.41 21.21
CA ALA A 11 -4.89 -12.49 19.76
C ALA A 11 -3.80 -11.59 19.15
N PRO A 12 -2.98 -12.11 18.22
CA PRO A 12 -1.85 -11.38 17.67
C PRO A 12 -2.34 -10.21 16.81
N ARG A 13 -1.59 -9.11 16.84
CA ARG A 13 -1.87 -7.89 16.08
C ARG A 13 -0.80 -7.63 15.02
N LEU A 14 -1.04 -6.68 14.14
CA LEU A 14 -0.06 -6.27 13.13
C LEU A 14 1.27 -5.84 13.76
N ALA A 15 1.22 -5.14 14.89
CA ALA A 15 2.40 -4.72 15.64
C ALA A 15 3.21 -5.90 16.21
N ASP A 16 2.60 -7.08 16.39
CA ASP A 16 3.26 -8.28 16.93
C ASP A 16 3.98 -9.10 15.85
N LEU A 17 3.89 -8.70 14.58
CA LEU A 17 4.56 -9.40 13.49
C LEU A 17 6.08 -9.36 13.66
N SER A 18 6.70 -10.53 13.49
CA SER A 18 8.15 -10.67 13.46
C SER A 18 8.72 -11.05 12.11
N TYR A 19 7.86 -11.40 11.15
CA TYR A 19 8.25 -11.80 9.81
C TYR A 19 7.16 -11.49 8.78
N GLY A 20 7.59 -11.11 7.58
CA GLY A 20 6.74 -10.94 6.41
C GLY A 20 7.43 -11.44 5.15
N LEU A 21 6.66 -12.12 4.29
CA LEU A 21 7.07 -12.58 2.96
C LEU A 21 5.97 -12.25 1.95
N VAL A 22 6.33 -11.53 0.89
CA VAL A 22 5.46 -11.29 -0.27
C VAL A 22 6.17 -11.83 -1.50
N SER A 23 5.61 -12.83 -2.16
CA SER A 23 6.14 -13.36 -3.42
C SER A 23 5.13 -13.12 -4.53
N GLU A 24 5.64 -12.76 -5.70
CA GLU A 24 4.89 -12.84 -6.94
C GLU A 24 4.54 -14.30 -7.23
N ILE A 25 3.38 -14.51 -7.86
CA ILE A 25 2.99 -15.79 -8.45
C ILE A 25 3.18 -15.63 -9.96
N PRO A 26 4.25 -16.17 -10.56
CA PRO A 26 4.47 -16.07 -11.99
C PRO A 26 3.38 -16.83 -12.75
N ASP A 27 2.97 -16.31 -13.91
CA ASP A 27 2.12 -17.06 -14.82
C ASP A 27 2.95 -18.09 -15.62
N SER A 28 2.29 -18.94 -16.41
CA SER A 28 2.97 -19.97 -17.22
C SER A 28 3.93 -19.42 -18.28
N ARG A 29 3.94 -18.10 -18.53
CA ARG A 29 4.87 -17.42 -19.44
C ARG A 29 6.06 -16.80 -18.68
N GLY A 30 5.97 -16.69 -17.36
CA GLY A 30 7.01 -16.14 -16.50
C GLY A 30 8.07 -17.17 -16.12
N GLY A 31 9.32 -16.92 -16.50
CA GLY A 31 10.47 -17.74 -16.07
C GLY A 31 11.11 -17.28 -14.76
N ARG A 32 10.60 -16.19 -14.16
CA ARG A 32 11.20 -15.55 -12.98
C ARG A 32 10.12 -15.01 -12.05
N TYR A 33 10.45 -14.91 -10.78
CA TYR A 33 9.58 -14.31 -9.77
C TYR A 33 10.40 -13.46 -8.80
N ARG A 34 9.73 -12.45 -8.23
CA ARG A 34 10.31 -11.60 -7.19
C ARG A 34 9.67 -11.86 -5.85
N SER A 35 10.43 -11.67 -4.79
CA SER A 35 9.94 -11.72 -3.41
C SER A 35 10.49 -10.59 -2.56
N LEU A 36 9.67 -10.11 -1.62
CA LEU A 36 10.07 -9.25 -0.52
C LEU A 36 10.05 -10.05 0.76
N GLU A 37 11.12 -9.94 1.52
CA GLU A 37 11.26 -10.60 2.82
C GLU A 37 11.72 -9.58 3.87
N ALA A 38 11.09 -9.59 5.04
CA ALA A 38 11.48 -8.77 6.18
C ALA A 38 11.37 -9.57 7.47
N HIS A 39 12.29 -9.29 8.39
CA HIS A 39 12.32 -9.81 9.76
C HIS A 39 12.31 -8.62 10.74
N SER A 40 11.86 -8.82 11.98
CA SER A 40 11.99 -7.78 13.01
C SER A 40 13.42 -7.26 13.08
N ASN A 41 13.56 -5.94 13.18
CA ASN A 41 14.84 -5.25 13.32
C ASN A 41 15.82 -5.49 12.16
N SER A 42 15.33 -5.95 11.00
CA SER A 42 16.13 -6.16 9.79
C SER A 42 15.51 -5.40 8.61
N PRO A 43 16.33 -4.88 7.68
CA PRO A 43 15.80 -4.19 6.51
C PRO A 43 15.11 -5.18 5.56
N CYS A 44 14.09 -4.70 4.84
CA CYS A 44 13.42 -5.50 3.83
C CYS A 44 14.37 -5.82 2.66
N THR A 45 14.35 -7.07 2.19
CA THR A 45 15.15 -7.53 1.06
C THR A 45 14.26 -7.85 -0.12
N LEU A 46 14.67 -7.45 -1.32
CA LEU A 46 14.09 -7.89 -2.58
C LEU A 46 14.98 -8.95 -3.23
N GLU A 47 14.39 -10.09 -3.56
CA GLU A 47 15.02 -11.14 -4.34
C GLU A 47 14.37 -11.28 -5.72
N LEU A 48 15.17 -11.69 -6.70
CA LEU A 48 14.73 -12.16 -8.01
C LEU A 48 15.28 -13.57 -8.20
N ARG A 49 14.40 -14.51 -8.52
CA ARG A 49 14.73 -15.92 -8.71
C ARG A 49 14.24 -16.45 -10.04
N GLU A 50 14.94 -17.44 -10.57
CA GLU A 50 14.47 -18.23 -11.72
C GLU A 50 13.46 -19.28 -11.23
N LEU A 51 12.32 -19.40 -11.92
CA LEU A 51 11.24 -20.28 -11.49
C LEU A 51 11.61 -21.77 -11.62
N ALA A 52 12.29 -22.16 -12.71
CA ALA A 52 12.54 -23.56 -13.03
C ALA A 52 13.57 -24.22 -12.10
N SER A 53 14.57 -23.45 -11.65
CA SER A 53 15.71 -23.95 -10.88
C SER A 53 15.76 -23.43 -9.45
N ASP A 54 14.87 -22.50 -9.09
CA ASP A 54 14.91 -21.68 -7.87
C ASP A 54 16.25 -20.92 -7.65
N THR A 55 17.00 -20.72 -8.74
CA THR A 55 18.30 -20.02 -8.67
C THR A 55 18.09 -18.56 -8.30
N LEU A 56 18.79 -18.10 -7.26
CA LEU A 56 18.86 -16.68 -6.89
C LEU A 56 19.65 -15.90 -7.96
N LEU A 57 18.96 -15.02 -8.67
CA LEU A 57 19.54 -14.19 -9.73
C LEU A 57 20.04 -12.85 -9.19
N SER A 58 19.31 -12.25 -8.24
CA SER A 58 19.75 -11.06 -7.54
C SER A 58 19.09 -10.92 -6.18
N ARG A 59 19.81 -10.27 -5.25
CA ARG A 59 19.34 -9.93 -3.90
C ARG A 59 19.79 -8.51 -3.59
N ARG A 60 18.86 -7.65 -3.16
CA ARG A 60 19.19 -6.30 -2.71
C ARG A 60 18.37 -5.91 -1.49
N THR A 61 19.03 -5.26 -0.54
CA THR A 61 18.34 -4.60 0.56
C THR A 61 17.62 -3.37 0.03
N LEU A 62 16.35 -3.21 0.38
CA LEU A 62 15.60 -2.01 0.10
C LEU A 62 15.95 -0.94 1.12
N SER A 63 16.15 0.28 0.64
CA SER A 63 16.39 1.45 1.46
C SER A 63 15.47 2.58 0.98
N PRO A 64 14.84 3.33 1.88
CA PRO A 64 14.02 4.47 1.48
C PRO A 64 14.91 5.50 0.80
N ASN A 65 14.50 5.97 -0.38
CA ASN A 65 15.06 7.21 -0.92
C ASN A 65 14.36 8.42 -0.26
N SER A 66 14.98 9.60 -0.35
CA SER A 66 14.40 10.86 0.15
C SER A 66 13.69 11.67 -0.93
N ASP A 67 13.49 11.09 -2.12
CA ASP A 67 12.79 11.76 -3.20
C ASP A 67 11.34 12.00 -2.77
N ALA A 68 10.94 13.28 -2.73
CA ALA A 68 9.62 13.73 -2.32
C ALA A 68 8.88 14.43 -3.47
N ARG A 69 9.15 14.05 -4.72
CA ARG A 69 8.40 14.58 -5.87
C ARG A 69 6.90 14.30 -5.75
N VAL A 70 6.12 15.24 -6.27
CA VAL A 70 4.65 15.28 -6.22
C VAL A 70 4.00 14.81 -7.52
N ASP A 71 4.81 14.43 -8.49
CA ASP A 71 4.42 13.95 -9.82
C ASP A 71 5.47 12.93 -10.34
N HIS A 72 5.40 12.52 -11.60
CA HIS A 72 6.27 11.50 -12.21
C HIS A 72 6.22 10.17 -11.46
N GLY A 73 5.03 9.59 -11.40
CA GLY A 73 4.85 8.28 -10.80
C GLY A 73 3.40 7.87 -10.71
N TYR A 74 3.19 6.72 -10.10
CA TYR A 74 1.86 6.18 -9.86
C TYR A 74 1.33 6.68 -8.51
N PHE A 75 0.08 7.13 -8.52
CA PHE A 75 -0.67 7.56 -7.34
C PHE A 75 -2.05 6.88 -7.28
N PRO A 76 -2.15 5.54 -7.30
CA PRO A 76 -3.42 4.86 -7.48
C PRO A 76 -4.37 5.06 -6.30
N PHE A 77 -5.63 5.37 -6.63
CA PHE A 77 -6.77 5.26 -5.74
C PHE A 77 -7.60 4.04 -6.17
N PHE A 78 -7.64 3.01 -5.34
CA PHE A 78 -8.23 1.73 -5.76
C PHE A 78 -9.76 1.76 -5.76
N ARG A 79 -10.38 1.48 -6.91
CA ARG A 79 -11.81 1.67 -7.18
C ARG A 79 -12.44 0.51 -7.96
N TYR A 80 -12.33 -0.69 -7.42
CA TYR A 80 -12.83 -1.91 -8.10
C TYR A 80 -14.35 -1.93 -8.24
N SER A 81 -15.06 -1.60 -7.16
CA SER A 81 -16.51 -1.67 -7.08
C SER A 81 -17.15 -0.54 -7.91
N PRO A 82 -17.99 -0.85 -8.92
CA PRO A 82 -18.57 0.18 -9.80
C PRO A 82 -19.34 1.28 -9.07
N ASP A 83 -19.99 0.95 -7.95
CA ASP A 83 -20.74 1.87 -7.09
C ASP A 83 -19.86 2.89 -6.37
N GLN A 84 -18.62 2.53 -6.02
CA GLN A 84 -17.68 3.42 -5.33
C GLN A 84 -16.83 4.27 -6.29
N ARG A 85 -16.76 3.90 -7.58
CA ARG A 85 -15.91 4.59 -8.58
C ARG A 85 -16.13 6.10 -8.65
N PRO A 86 -17.36 6.63 -8.70
CA PRO A 86 -17.57 8.08 -8.80
C PRO A 86 -17.00 8.85 -7.59
N ALA A 87 -17.23 8.33 -6.38
CA ALA A 87 -16.76 8.95 -5.15
C ALA A 87 -15.22 8.87 -5.03
N LEU A 88 -14.62 7.71 -5.34
CA LEU A 88 -13.16 7.55 -5.33
C LEU A 88 -12.47 8.40 -6.41
N ALA A 89 -13.07 8.53 -7.60
CA ALA A 89 -12.58 9.42 -8.65
C ALA A 89 -12.64 10.90 -8.22
N THR A 90 -13.65 11.28 -7.44
CA THR A 90 -13.76 12.63 -6.88
C THR A 90 -12.66 12.90 -5.85
N ILE A 91 -12.35 11.92 -4.99
CA ILE A 91 -11.23 12.00 -4.03
C ILE A 91 -9.91 12.16 -4.80
N GLU A 92 -9.65 11.28 -5.78
CA GLU A 92 -8.44 11.32 -6.61
C GLU A 92 -8.28 12.67 -7.32
N THR A 93 -9.35 13.14 -7.98
CA THR A 93 -9.33 14.43 -8.71
C THR A 93 -9.09 15.60 -7.76
N THR A 94 -9.74 15.59 -6.60
CA THR A 94 -9.54 16.62 -5.57
C THR A 94 -8.09 16.63 -5.08
N PHE A 95 -7.52 15.46 -4.80
CA PHE A 95 -6.13 15.31 -4.41
C PHE A 95 -5.17 15.83 -5.49
N ALA A 96 -5.36 15.42 -6.74
CA ALA A 96 -4.54 15.82 -7.88
C ALA A 96 -4.59 17.34 -8.10
N GLU A 97 -5.78 17.94 -8.09
CA GLU A 97 -5.93 19.38 -8.26
C GLU A 97 -5.27 20.18 -7.14
N ARG A 98 -5.32 19.68 -5.90
CA ARG A 98 -4.59 20.29 -4.79
C ARG A 98 -3.08 20.25 -5.01
N LEU A 99 -2.54 19.13 -5.48
CA LEU A 99 -1.11 19.05 -5.81
C LEU A 99 -0.75 19.98 -6.97
N ARG A 100 -1.59 20.11 -7.99
CA ARG A 100 -1.37 21.08 -9.08
C ARG A 100 -1.31 22.52 -8.57
N VAL A 101 -2.27 22.91 -7.73
CA VAL A 101 -2.40 24.30 -7.24
C VAL A 101 -1.36 24.64 -6.17
N HIS A 102 -1.10 23.73 -5.23
CA HIS A 102 -0.28 24.02 -4.05
C HIS A 102 1.16 23.52 -4.17
N GLU A 103 1.42 22.52 -5.01
CA GLU A 103 2.75 21.91 -5.16
C GLU A 103 3.34 22.07 -6.57
N GLY A 104 2.60 22.69 -7.50
CA GLY A 104 3.04 22.87 -8.89
C GLY A 104 3.13 21.56 -9.68
N ALA A 105 2.42 20.52 -9.25
CA ALA A 105 2.49 19.20 -9.87
C ALA A 105 1.97 19.21 -11.31
N ASN A 106 2.65 18.50 -12.22
CA ASN A 106 2.16 18.31 -13.58
C ASN A 106 1.29 17.04 -13.67
N LEU A 107 -0.03 17.23 -13.83
CA LEU A 107 -0.99 16.12 -13.87
C LEU A 107 -0.78 15.13 -15.02
N ARG A 108 -0.03 15.52 -16.08
CA ARG A 108 0.34 14.57 -17.16
C ARG A 108 1.28 13.47 -16.70
N HIS A 109 1.89 13.63 -15.52
CA HIS A 109 2.81 12.68 -14.93
C HIS A 109 2.19 11.90 -13.76
N PHE A 110 0.87 11.96 -13.63
CA PHE A 110 0.10 11.16 -12.69
C PHE A 110 -0.39 9.93 -13.43
N PHE A 111 0.15 8.78 -13.04
CA PHE A 111 -0.25 7.50 -13.61
C PHE A 111 -1.14 6.76 -12.61
N ASP A 112 -2.07 5.95 -13.14
CA ASP A 112 -2.93 5.07 -12.37
C ASP A 112 -2.60 3.61 -12.71
N ASP A 113 -2.79 2.72 -11.75
CA ASP A 113 -2.67 1.27 -11.91
C ASP A 113 -3.65 0.59 -10.95
N GLN A 114 -4.73 0.03 -11.49
CA GLN A 114 -5.79 -0.65 -10.73
C GLN A 114 -5.42 -2.13 -10.49
N TYR A 115 -4.24 -2.34 -9.89
CA TYR A 115 -3.71 -3.66 -9.58
C TYR A 115 -4.53 -4.38 -8.50
N ILE A 116 -5.18 -5.48 -8.87
CA ILE A 116 -6.23 -6.15 -8.06
C ILE A 116 -5.75 -6.71 -6.70
N SER A 117 -4.44 -6.95 -6.51
CA SER A 117 -3.90 -7.53 -5.28
C SER A 117 -3.33 -6.47 -4.34
N ASN A 118 -3.91 -6.30 -3.16
CA ASN A 118 -3.42 -5.33 -2.17
C ASN A 118 -1.98 -5.62 -1.70
N ALA A 119 -1.62 -6.88 -1.48
CA ALA A 119 -0.22 -7.25 -1.23
C ALA A 119 0.70 -6.85 -2.40
N GLY A 120 0.24 -7.02 -3.65
CA GLY A 120 0.98 -6.59 -4.83
C GLY A 120 1.12 -5.07 -4.96
N GLN A 121 0.11 -4.31 -4.54
CA GLN A 121 0.20 -2.84 -4.49
C GLN A 121 1.27 -2.38 -3.48
N LEU A 122 1.26 -2.98 -2.28
CA LEU A 122 2.26 -2.72 -1.25
C LEU A 122 3.65 -3.17 -1.67
N PHE A 123 3.75 -4.26 -2.44
CA PHE A 123 4.99 -4.69 -3.08
C PHE A 123 5.53 -3.62 -4.05
N LEU A 124 4.68 -3.11 -4.96
CA LEU A 124 5.04 -2.09 -5.94
C LEU A 124 5.38 -0.74 -5.29
N LEU A 125 4.73 -0.40 -4.16
CA LEU A 125 5.13 0.70 -3.30
C LEU A 125 6.53 0.49 -2.72
N SER A 126 6.77 -0.69 -2.14
CA SER A 126 8.04 -1.04 -1.47
C SER A 126 9.25 -0.93 -2.40
N ILE A 127 9.09 -1.34 -3.66
CA ILE A 127 10.18 -1.27 -4.65
C ILE A 127 10.29 0.10 -5.35
N GLY A 128 9.42 1.06 -5.00
CA GLY A 128 9.43 2.42 -5.51
C GLY A 128 8.74 2.64 -6.85
N THR A 129 8.03 1.64 -7.38
CA THR A 129 7.19 1.79 -8.58
C THR A 129 6.05 2.76 -8.32
N TYR A 130 5.37 2.60 -7.17
CA TYR A 130 4.34 3.52 -6.73
C TYR A 130 4.93 4.60 -5.82
N ARG A 131 4.39 5.82 -5.91
CA ARG A 131 4.77 6.94 -5.05
C ARG A 131 3.84 7.03 -3.85
N MET A 132 2.58 6.75 -4.09
CA MET A 132 1.52 6.68 -3.09
C MET A 132 0.50 5.66 -3.55
N ILE A 133 -0.20 5.05 -2.60
CA ILE A 133 -1.41 4.25 -2.81
C ILE A 133 -2.48 4.65 -1.81
N ALA A 134 -3.74 4.59 -2.21
CA ALA A 134 -4.88 4.73 -1.32
C ALA A 134 -5.90 3.62 -1.58
N ASP A 135 -6.04 2.71 -0.61
CA ASP A 135 -7.16 1.79 -0.53
C ASP A 135 -8.04 2.17 0.67
N VAL A 136 -9.05 2.99 0.37
CA VAL A 136 -9.99 3.57 1.35
C VAL A 136 -11.41 3.08 1.11
N ARG A 137 -11.57 1.94 0.41
CA ARG A 137 -12.87 1.44 -0.04
C ARG A 137 -13.79 1.09 1.12
N GLY A 138 -13.29 0.38 2.12
CA GLY A 138 -14.04 0.03 3.32
C GLY A 138 -14.39 1.27 4.14
N TRP A 139 -13.44 2.19 4.28
CA TRP A 139 -13.65 3.47 4.95
C TRP A 139 -14.74 4.31 4.30
N LEU A 140 -14.74 4.38 2.97
CA LEU A 140 -15.75 5.10 2.21
C LEU A 140 -17.11 4.42 2.32
N ALA A 141 -17.17 3.10 2.17
CA ALA A 141 -18.42 2.34 2.29
C ALA A 141 -19.09 2.58 3.66
N ARG A 142 -18.31 2.51 4.75
CA ARG A 142 -18.81 2.80 6.10
C ARG A 142 -19.40 4.21 6.23
N ARG A 143 -18.79 5.21 5.60
CA ARG A 143 -19.30 6.60 5.60
C ARG A 143 -20.54 6.79 4.74
N MET A 144 -20.66 6.05 3.65
CA MET A 144 -21.83 6.06 2.77
C MET A 144 -23.00 5.20 3.30
N GLY A 145 -22.79 4.46 4.40
CA GLY A 145 -23.77 3.50 4.89
C GLY A 145 -23.96 2.29 3.96
N THR A 146 -22.93 1.95 3.19
CA THR A 146 -22.92 0.82 2.24
C THR A 146 -21.90 -0.25 2.63
N THR A 147 -21.92 -1.37 1.92
CA THR A 147 -20.95 -2.48 2.07
C THR A 147 -20.06 -2.57 0.84
N THR A 148 -18.84 -3.05 1.01
CA THR A 148 -17.91 -3.31 -0.10
C THR A 148 -17.02 -4.52 0.21
N VAL A 149 -16.27 -4.97 -0.79
CA VAL A 149 -15.21 -5.97 -0.61
C VAL A 149 -14.00 -5.27 0.03
N ASN A 150 -13.66 -5.67 1.24
CA ASN A 150 -12.51 -5.14 1.99
C ASN A 150 -11.28 -6.02 1.82
N SER A 151 -10.10 -5.44 2.05
CA SER A 151 -8.92 -6.22 2.42
C SER A 151 -9.07 -6.69 3.86
N HIS A 152 -8.54 -7.88 4.16
CA HIS A 152 -8.49 -8.44 5.51
C HIS A 152 -7.02 -8.66 5.93
N PRO A 153 -6.72 -8.97 7.21
CA PRO A 153 -5.36 -9.15 7.67
C PRO A 153 -4.54 -10.12 6.80
N TYR A 154 -5.14 -11.24 6.39
CA TYR A 154 -4.48 -12.24 5.55
C TYR A 154 -4.18 -11.77 4.11
N ASP A 155 -4.75 -10.65 3.67
CA ASP A 155 -4.49 -10.06 2.36
C ASP A 155 -3.29 -9.09 2.37
N VAL A 156 -2.98 -8.49 3.53
CA VAL A 156 -2.06 -7.33 3.59
C VAL A 156 -1.02 -7.34 4.70
N ALA A 157 -1.21 -8.08 5.81
CA ALA A 157 -0.39 -7.90 7.01
C ALA A 157 1.12 -8.07 6.75
N GLY A 158 1.53 -9.15 6.08
CA GLY A 158 2.93 -9.38 5.70
C GLY A 158 3.47 -8.34 4.72
N ALA A 159 2.63 -7.83 3.81
CA ALA A 159 3.02 -6.81 2.84
C ALA A 159 3.16 -5.42 3.48
N ILE A 160 2.30 -5.07 4.44
CA ILE A 160 2.43 -3.85 5.26
C ILE A 160 3.73 -3.94 6.07
N PHE A 161 4.01 -5.09 6.68
CA PHE A 161 5.25 -5.32 7.42
C PHE A 161 6.48 -5.14 6.52
N CYS A 162 6.51 -5.78 5.35
CA CYS A 162 7.59 -5.61 4.38
C CYS A 162 7.73 -4.16 3.87
N ALA A 163 6.63 -3.46 3.62
CA ALA A 163 6.64 -2.08 3.16
C ALA A 163 7.22 -1.13 4.22
N ARG A 164 6.80 -1.28 5.48
CA ARG A 164 7.36 -0.51 6.61
C ARG A 164 8.85 -0.81 6.79
N ALA A 165 9.26 -2.07 6.69
CA ALA A 165 10.68 -2.47 6.74
C ALA A 165 11.50 -1.99 5.52
N ALA A 166 10.85 -1.68 4.39
CA ALA A 166 11.48 -1.04 3.22
C ALA A 166 11.58 0.49 3.37
N GLY A 167 11.05 1.07 4.46
CA GLY A 167 11.04 2.50 4.73
C GLY A 167 9.84 3.26 4.16
N CYS A 168 8.82 2.55 3.67
CA CYS A 168 7.53 3.15 3.34
C CYS A 168 6.76 3.55 4.60
N VAL A 169 5.89 4.55 4.47
CA VAL A 169 4.90 4.90 5.49
C VAL A 169 3.59 4.25 5.08
N VAL A 170 2.99 3.46 5.97
CA VAL A 170 1.70 2.80 5.71
C VAL A 170 0.81 2.96 6.95
N ASP A 171 -0.22 3.78 6.80
CA ASP A 171 -1.13 4.22 7.86
C ASP A 171 -2.58 3.98 7.43
N GLY A 172 -3.52 4.18 8.35
CA GLY A 172 -4.94 4.20 8.04
C GLY A 172 -5.39 5.51 7.38
N PRO A 173 -6.63 5.56 6.87
CA PRO A 173 -7.21 6.79 6.34
C PRO A 173 -7.19 7.92 7.38
N LEU A 174 -6.93 9.16 6.94
CA LEU A 174 -6.78 10.32 7.82
C LEU A 174 -5.68 10.16 8.88
N GLY A 175 -4.75 9.21 8.68
CA GLY A 175 -3.63 8.95 9.59
C GLY A 175 -4.00 8.31 10.89
N ALA A 176 -5.13 7.62 10.90
CA ALA A 176 -5.34 6.61 11.90
C ALA A 176 -4.11 5.69 11.96
N GLU A 177 -3.68 5.36 13.18
CA GLU A 177 -2.70 4.31 13.37
C GLU A 177 -3.23 3.01 12.74
N LEU A 178 -2.37 2.35 11.96
CA LEU A 178 -2.72 1.09 11.34
C LEU A 178 -2.12 -0.05 12.17
N ASP A 179 -2.92 -0.55 13.09
CA ASP A 179 -2.69 -1.75 13.88
C ASP A 179 -4.01 -2.47 14.15
N PHE A 180 -4.09 -3.75 13.78
CA PHE A 180 -5.32 -4.54 13.78
C PHE A 180 -5.03 -5.97 14.22
N GLU A 181 -6.05 -6.68 14.70
CA GLU A 181 -5.97 -8.11 15.01
C GLU A 181 -5.74 -8.94 13.73
N LEU A 182 -4.89 -9.96 13.80
CA LEU A 182 -4.61 -10.88 12.69
C LEU A 182 -5.69 -11.97 12.60
N ASP A 183 -6.91 -11.53 12.31
CA ASP A 183 -8.09 -12.37 12.12
C ASP A 183 -8.51 -12.51 10.64
N VAL A 184 -9.70 -13.04 10.39
CA VAL A 184 -10.28 -13.21 9.04
C VAL A 184 -11.45 -12.27 8.75
N THR A 185 -11.76 -11.34 9.65
CA THR A 185 -12.99 -10.52 9.61
C THR A 185 -12.75 -9.02 9.69
N THR A 186 -11.62 -8.59 10.19
CA THR A 186 -11.27 -7.18 10.33
C THR A 186 -11.08 -6.56 8.96
N ALA A 187 -11.86 -5.53 8.65
CA ALA A 187 -11.67 -4.75 7.44
C ALA A 187 -10.44 -3.85 7.58
N VAL A 188 -9.52 -3.93 6.64
CA VAL A 188 -8.28 -3.16 6.62
C VAL A 188 -8.33 -2.14 5.48
N ASP A 189 -8.31 -0.86 5.84
CA ASP A 189 -8.14 0.27 4.93
C ASP A 189 -6.76 0.89 5.18
N PHE A 190 -6.07 1.31 4.12
CA PHE A 190 -4.72 1.84 4.25
C PHE A 190 -4.39 2.88 3.17
N VAL A 191 -3.45 3.74 3.54
CA VAL A 191 -2.76 4.66 2.65
C VAL A 191 -1.27 4.38 2.80
N GLY A 192 -0.59 4.23 1.66
CA GLY A 192 0.84 4.01 1.61
C GLY A 192 1.56 5.14 0.91
N PHE A 193 2.73 5.52 1.42
CA PHE A 193 3.68 6.44 0.79
C PHE A 193 5.04 5.76 0.71
N VAL A 194 5.70 5.93 -0.43
CA VAL A 194 6.98 5.27 -0.73
C VAL A 194 8.09 5.59 0.29
N ASN A 195 8.06 6.77 0.90
CA ASN A 195 8.97 7.17 1.96
C ASN A 195 8.34 8.28 2.84
N GLY A 196 8.99 8.57 3.98
CA GLY A 196 8.51 9.58 4.92
C GLY A 196 8.52 11.03 4.39
N ALA A 197 9.38 11.36 3.42
CA ALA A 197 9.40 12.70 2.82
C ALA A 197 8.20 12.92 1.90
N THR A 198 7.84 11.91 1.10
CA THR A 198 6.59 11.86 0.32
C THR A 198 5.37 11.91 1.24
N ALA A 199 5.35 11.13 2.32
CA ALA A 199 4.25 11.14 3.29
C ALA A 199 3.99 12.55 3.84
N ARG A 200 5.02 13.20 4.40
CA ARG A 200 4.89 14.57 4.94
C ARG A 200 4.37 15.58 3.93
N ARG A 201 4.76 15.44 2.65
CA ARG A 201 4.39 16.37 1.60
C ARG A 201 2.97 16.13 1.06
N LEU A 202 2.59 14.87 0.83
CA LEU A 202 1.33 14.52 0.18
C LEU A 202 0.16 14.40 1.15
N ARG A 203 0.42 14.00 2.39
CA ARG A 203 -0.63 13.67 3.37
C ARG A 203 -1.64 14.79 3.62
N PRO A 204 -1.25 16.07 3.80
CA PRO A 204 -2.23 17.15 4.01
C PRO A 204 -3.21 17.31 2.85
N HIS A 205 -2.77 17.03 1.61
CA HIS A 205 -3.63 17.11 0.43
C HIS A 205 -4.60 15.94 0.32
N LEU A 206 -4.13 14.75 0.70
CA LEU A 206 -4.98 13.56 0.77
C LEU A 206 -6.05 13.70 1.85
N ASP A 207 -5.67 14.11 3.06
CA ASP A 207 -6.61 14.19 4.17
C ASP A 207 -7.75 15.17 3.86
N LEU A 208 -7.43 16.32 3.26
CA LEU A 208 -8.44 17.26 2.78
C LEU A 208 -9.33 16.66 1.67
N ALA A 209 -8.76 15.91 0.73
CA ALA A 209 -9.55 15.26 -0.32
C ALA A 209 -10.52 14.21 0.26
N LEU A 210 -10.07 13.44 1.24
CA LEU A 210 -10.90 12.46 1.95
C LEU A 210 -12.01 13.15 2.75
N GLU A 211 -11.71 14.23 3.48
CA GLU A 211 -12.71 14.98 4.23
C GLU A 211 -13.80 15.58 3.32
N CYS A 212 -13.42 16.22 2.21
CA CYS A 212 -14.35 16.81 1.25
C CYS A 212 -15.36 15.80 0.70
N ALA A 213 -14.91 14.58 0.39
CA ALA A 213 -15.75 13.54 -0.19
C ALA A 213 -16.82 12.98 0.75
N THR A 214 -16.81 13.39 2.02
CA THR A 214 -17.70 12.85 3.06
C THR A 214 -18.62 13.90 3.66
N ARG A 215 -18.53 15.14 3.18
CA ARG A 215 -19.41 16.26 3.53
C ARG A 215 -20.46 16.54 2.44
N ALA A 216 -20.39 15.84 1.32
CA ALA A 216 -21.35 15.89 0.22
C ALA A 216 -22.42 14.81 0.39
#